data_AF-A0A314LGD1-F1
#
_entry.id   AF-A0A314LGD1-F1
#
_cell.length_a   1.000
_cell.length_b   1.000
_cell.length_c   1.000
_cell.angle_alpha   90.00
_cell.angle_beta   90.00
_cell.angle_gamma   90.00
#
_symmetry.space_group_name_H-M   'P 1'
#
loop_
_entity.id
_entity.type
_entity.pdbx_description
1 polymer ?
#
loop_
_entity_poly.entity_id
_entity_poly.type
_entity_poly.pdbx_seq_one_letter_code
_entity_poly.pdbx_strand_id
1 'polypeptide(L)'
;MIPVNVFSQILQPKREDKDGISELPSRMLGPHLVFDCASILDDGKKHKRFTLSNFEDFEEERREYVRRVDELMQQMQERTISSLTVSFFLDSRYSFHIKGWLKVALACGLTKLELLLYHEQDFLTNFGVLEHSRYHFSYWLLSETTSSTSSVLLSHLHLEECVIRAPGDFKGFRNLTTLILKHVILGDSLCRKFSLVVCYLKGCP
;
A
#
# COMPACT_ATOMS: atom_id res chain seq x y z
N MET A 1 6.49 48.75 -31.91
CA MET A 1 5.42 48.19 -32.76
C MET A 1 5.79 46.76 -33.10
N ILE A 2 5.00 45.80 -32.61
CA ILE A 2 5.12 44.38 -32.94
C ILE A 2 3.91 44.07 -33.84
N PRO A 3 4.08 43.45 -35.02
CA PRO A 3 2.94 42.91 -35.76
C PRO A 3 2.60 41.50 -35.27
N VAL A 4 1.30 41.27 -35.16
CA VAL A 4 0.65 40.01 -34.78
C VAL A 4 0.03 39.38 -36.02
N ASN A 5 0.16 38.03 -36.12
CA ASN A 5 -0.57 37.07 -36.97
C ASN A 5 -0.32 37.11 -38.49
N VAL A 6 -0.27 36.00 -39.23
CA VAL A 6 -1.32 34.97 -39.39
C VAL A 6 -0.76 33.63 -39.93
N PHE A 7 -1.13 32.53 -39.26
CA PHE A 7 -1.44 31.14 -39.70
C PHE A 7 -0.66 30.35 -40.78
N SER A 8 -0.39 29.10 -40.37
CA SER A 8 -0.59 27.79 -41.05
C SER A 8 0.43 27.26 -42.08
N GLN A 9 1.28 26.34 -41.62
CA GLN A 9 1.63 25.04 -42.25
C GLN A 9 1.89 24.06 -41.08
N ILE A 10 0.99 23.14 -40.68
CA ILE A 10 0.61 21.84 -41.27
C ILE A 10 1.79 20.84 -41.38
N LEU A 11 1.72 19.82 -40.49
CA LEU A 11 2.15 18.39 -40.59
C LEU A 11 3.67 18.11 -40.71
N GLN A 12 4.34 17.33 -39.85
CA GLN A 12 3.96 16.13 -39.09
C GLN A 12 4.83 15.94 -37.83
N PRO A 13 4.33 15.34 -36.73
CA PRO A 13 5.18 14.64 -35.78
C PRO A 13 5.47 13.22 -36.28
N LYS A 14 6.77 12.96 -36.38
CA LYS A 14 7.45 11.69 -36.55
C LYS A 14 6.81 10.60 -35.66
N ARG A 15 6.40 9.49 -36.27
CA ARG A 15 6.05 8.26 -35.54
C ARG A 15 7.33 7.77 -34.86
N GLU A 16 7.38 7.85 -33.54
CA GLU A 16 8.33 7.11 -32.72
C GLU A 16 7.54 6.08 -31.91
N ASP A 17 7.70 4.84 -32.37
CA ASP A 17 7.63 3.54 -31.70
C ASP A 17 6.85 3.47 -30.39
N LYS A 18 5.60 3.00 -30.54
CA LYS A 18 4.87 2.29 -29.49
C LYS A 18 5.34 0.84 -29.48
N ASP A 19 6.36 0.52 -28.70
CA ASP A 19 6.60 -0.86 -28.25
C ASP A 19 7.20 -0.82 -26.86
N GLY A 20 6.43 -1.36 -25.90
CA GLY A 20 6.76 -1.30 -24.48
C GLY A 20 5.58 -0.98 -23.57
N ILE A 21 4.33 -1.23 -23.99
CA ILE A 21 3.25 -1.42 -23.01
C ILE A 21 3.47 -2.84 -22.49
N SER A 22 4.09 -2.97 -21.33
CA SER A 22 4.07 -4.21 -20.57
C SER A 22 2.61 -4.59 -20.36
N GLU A 23 2.16 -5.65 -21.05
CA GLU A 23 0.85 -6.22 -20.78
C GLU A 23 0.81 -6.58 -19.29
N LEU A 24 -0.16 -6.02 -18.57
CA LEU A 24 -0.44 -6.38 -17.19
C LEU A 24 -0.49 -7.91 -17.11
N PRO A 25 0.24 -8.55 -16.17
CA PRO A 25 0.16 -9.99 -15.99
C PRO A 25 -1.32 -10.37 -15.88
N SER A 26 -1.78 -11.39 -16.61
CA SER A 26 -3.22 -11.71 -16.72
C SER A 26 -3.90 -11.95 -15.36
N ARG A 27 -3.09 -12.20 -14.32
CA ARG A 27 -3.46 -12.37 -12.91
C ARG A 27 -3.88 -11.06 -12.20
N MET A 28 -3.52 -9.90 -12.75
CA MET A 28 -3.75 -8.56 -12.15
C MET A 28 -4.90 -7.79 -12.79
N LEU A 29 -5.63 -8.42 -13.73
CA LEU A 29 -6.76 -7.80 -14.44
C LEU A 29 -8.08 -7.88 -13.65
N GLY A 30 -8.12 -8.67 -12.58
CA GLY A 30 -9.31 -8.86 -11.73
C GLY A 30 -9.44 -7.80 -10.63
N PRO A 31 -10.60 -7.74 -9.95
CA PRO A 31 -10.86 -6.78 -8.88
C PRO A 31 -10.14 -7.12 -7.56
N HIS A 32 -9.27 -8.13 -7.57
CA HIS A 32 -8.51 -8.61 -6.43
C HIS A 32 -7.02 -8.48 -6.74
N LEU A 33 -6.39 -7.50 -6.12
CA LEU A 33 -4.98 -7.21 -6.33
C LEU A 33 -4.15 -7.82 -5.22
N VAL A 34 -3.13 -8.58 -5.62
CA VAL A 34 -2.13 -9.14 -4.72
C VAL A 34 -0.78 -8.65 -5.20
N PHE A 35 -0.21 -7.73 -4.44
CA PHE A 35 1.14 -7.23 -4.61
C PHE A 35 2.01 -7.95 -3.58
N ASP A 36 2.61 -9.05 -3.99
CA ASP A 36 3.63 -9.76 -3.23
C ASP A 36 4.93 -9.76 -4.02
N CYS A 37 6.00 -10.25 -3.40
CA CYS A 37 7.30 -10.33 -4.05
C CYS A 37 7.22 -11.08 -5.40
N ALA A 38 6.54 -12.23 -5.40
CA ALA A 38 6.42 -13.10 -6.57
C ALA A 38 5.49 -12.55 -7.66
N SER A 39 4.58 -11.62 -7.36
CA SER A 39 3.68 -11.03 -8.35
C SER A 39 4.22 -9.75 -8.96
N ILE A 40 5.01 -8.99 -8.20
CA ILE A 40 5.56 -7.70 -8.62
C ILE A 40 6.95 -7.83 -9.22
N LEU A 41 7.79 -8.68 -8.63
CA LEU A 41 9.20 -8.75 -8.99
C LEU A 41 9.55 -9.97 -9.86
N ASP A 42 8.60 -10.85 -10.19
CA ASP A 42 8.79 -12.11 -10.95
C ASP A 42 9.72 -11.93 -12.16
N ASP A 43 11.02 -12.12 -11.92
CA ASP A 43 12.07 -12.02 -12.93
C ASP A 43 12.69 -13.40 -13.20
N GLY A 44 12.04 -14.47 -12.69
CA GLY A 44 12.55 -15.84 -12.74
C GLY A 44 13.78 -16.08 -11.85
N LYS A 45 14.24 -15.10 -11.05
CA LYS A 45 15.36 -15.29 -10.12
C LYS A 45 14.85 -15.78 -8.77
N LYS A 46 15.62 -16.66 -8.14
CA LYS A 46 15.42 -16.99 -6.74
C LYS A 46 15.75 -15.74 -5.93
N HIS A 47 14.74 -15.12 -5.30
CA HIS A 47 14.96 -14.03 -4.35
C HIS A 47 16.00 -14.46 -3.32
N LYS A 48 17.09 -13.72 -3.26
CA LYS A 48 18.21 -14.02 -2.37
C LYS A 48 17.72 -13.84 -0.93
N ARG A 49 18.13 -14.72 -0.02
CA ARG A 49 18.09 -14.34 1.40
C ARG A 49 19.01 -13.15 1.56
N PHE A 50 18.45 -12.04 2.00
CA PHE A 50 19.25 -10.84 2.20
C PHE A 50 20.17 -11.10 3.40
N THR A 51 21.34 -10.47 3.43
CA THR A 51 22.23 -10.38 4.59
C THR A 51 22.73 -8.95 4.72
N LEU A 52 23.29 -8.54 5.87
CA LEU A 52 23.79 -7.16 6.05
C LEU A 52 24.76 -6.68 4.97
N SER A 53 25.54 -7.60 4.39
CA SER A 53 26.43 -7.34 3.26
C SER A 53 25.72 -6.96 1.95
N ASN A 54 24.40 -7.20 1.87
CA ASN A 54 23.57 -7.00 0.69
C ASN A 54 22.44 -5.99 0.97
N PHE A 55 22.64 -5.08 1.93
CA PHE A 55 21.64 -4.07 2.28
C PHE A 55 21.30 -3.15 1.11
N GLU A 56 22.29 -2.77 0.30
CA GLU A 56 22.06 -1.92 -0.88
C GLU A 56 21.20 -2.63 -1.93
N ASP A 57 21.49 -3.91 -2.22
CA ASP A 57 20.69 -4.77 -3.10
C ASP A 57 19.24 -4.88 -2.57
N PHE A 58 19.07 -5.06 -1.26
CA PHE A 58 17.76 -5.14 -0.63
C PHE A 58 16.97 -3.83 -0.79
N GLU A 59 17.60 -2.69 -0.51
CA GLU A 59 16.95 -1.39 -0.68
C GLU A 59 16.66 -1.08 -2.15
N GLU A 60 17.46 -1.56 -3.09
CA GLU A 60 17.16 -1.47 -4.52
C GLU A 60 15.92 -2.29 -4.88
N GLU A 61 15.81 -3.53 -4.38
CA GLU A 61 14.64 -4.38 -4.60
C GLU A 61 13.36 -3.76 -4.04
N ARG A 62 13.45 -3.10 -2.86
CA ARG A 62 12.33 -2.35 -2.27
C ARG A 62 11.91 -1.16 -3.11
N ARG A 63 12.87 -0.38 -3.64
CA ARG A 63 12.56 0.73 -4.54
C ARG A 63 11.92 0.24 -5.83
N GLU A 64 12.42 -0.84 -6.40
CA GLU A 64 11.89 -1.42 -7.63
C GLU A 64 10.47 -1.97 -7.41
N TYR A 65 10.23 -2.66 -6.30
CA TYR A 65 8.90 -3.12 -5.90
C TYR A 65 7.92 -1.93 -5.85
N VAL A 66 8.29 -0.87 -5.15
CA VAL A 66 7.45 0.32 -4.97
C VAL A 66 7.18 1.01 -6.31
N ARG A 67 8.20 1.16 -7.15
CA ARG A 67 8.07 1.75 -8.49
C ARG A 67 7.06 0.98 -9.34
N ARG A 68 7.16 -0.36 -9.36
CA ARG A 68 6.22 -1.20 -10.11
C ARG A 68 4.80 -1.13 -9.56
N VAL A 69 4.62 -1.15 -8.23
CA VAL A 69 3.29 -0.99 -7.62
C VAL A 69 2.71 0.38 -7.94
N ASP A 70 3.50 1.46 -7.90
CA ASP A 70 3.05 2.79 -8.30
C ASP A 70 2.52 2.81 -9.75
N GLU A 71 3.28 2.22 -10.68
CA GLU A 71 2.88 2.12 -12.10
C GLU A 71 1.59 1.33 -12.28
N LEU A 72 1.46 0.19 -11.59
CA LEU A 72 0.25 -0.61 -11.60
C LEU A 72 -0.94 0.17 -11.05
N MET A 73 -0.78 0.85 -9.92
CA MET A 73 -1.85 1.62 -9.30
C MET A 73 -2.30 2.81 -10.15
N GLN A 74 -1.41 3.42 -10.94
CA GLN A 74 -1.80 4.45 -11.92
C GLN A 74 -2.73 3.88 -13.00
N GLN A 75 -2.54 2.63 -13.42
CA GLN A 75 -3.37 1.97 -14.42
C GLN A 75 -4.75 1.55 -13.90
N MET A 76 -4.97 1.57 -12.57
CA MET A 76 -6.22 1.11 -11.96
C MET A 76 -7.28 2.18 -11.73
N GLN A 77 -7.01 3.45 -12.03
CA GLN A 77 -7.89 4.57 -11.67
C GLN A 77 -9.32 4.50 -12.24
N GLU A 78 -9.55 3.70 -13.28
CA GLU A 78 -10.87 3.50 -13.91
C GLU A 78 -11.46 2.11 -13.65
N ARG A 79 -10.83 1.31 -12.80
CA ARG A 79 -11.22 -0.08 -12.51
C ARG A 79 -11.79 -0.22 -11.11
N THR A 80 -12.52 -1.31 -10.90
CA THR A 80 -12.97 -1.72 -9.58
C THR A 80 -11.88 -2.50 -8.87
N ILE A 81 -11.49 -2.07 -7.68
CA ILE A 81 -10.58 -2.80 -6.78
C ILE A 81 -11.41 -3.16 -5.55
N SER A 82 -11.90 -4.39 -5.50
CA SER A 82 -12.66 -4.88 -4.34
C SER A 82 -11.74 -5.33 -3.20
N SER A 83 -10.53 -5.83 -3.52
CA SER A 83 -9.55 -6.32 -2.57
C SER A 83 -8.15 -5.90 -2.94
N LEU A 84 -7.36 -5.49 -1.96
CA LEU A 84 -5.94 -5.16 -2.09
C LEU A 84 -5.14 -5.86 -1.00
N THR A 85 -4.14 -6.62 -1.42
CA THR A 85 -3.13 -7.22 -0.56
C THR A 85 -1.77 -6.66 -0.93
N VAL A 86 -1.06 -6.07 0.04
CA VAL A 86 0.32 -5.64 -0.08
C VAL A 86 1.15 -6.46 0.88
N SER A 87 2.07 -7.25 0.36
CA SER A 87 2.84 -8.25 1.10
C SER A 87 4.32 -8.11 0.75
N PHE A 88 5.00 -7.22 1.47
CA PHE A 88 6.41 -6.91 1.19
C PHE A 88 7.10 -6.22 2.37
N PHE A 89 8.43 -6.15 2.33
CA PHE A 89 9.24 -5.47 3.34
C PHE A 89 9.15 -3.94 3.15
N LEU A 90 8.14 -3.29 3.70
CA LEU A 90 7.95 -1.83 3.63
C LEU A 90 7.89 -1.20 5.02
N ASP A 91 8.43 0.01 5.13
CA ASP A 91 8.57 0.74 6.39
C ASP A 91 8.11 2.20 6.24
N SER A 92 8.27 3.02 7.26
CA SER A 92 7.79 4.41 7.29
C SER A 92 8.34 5.29 6.16
N ARG A 93 9.51 4.95 5.60
CA ARG A 93 10.11 5.66 4.44
C ARG A 93 9.23 5.58 3.20
N TYR A 94 8.47 4.50 3.05
CA TYR A 94 7.57 4.27 1.90
C TYR A 94 6.12 4.67 2.20
N SER A 95 5.87 5.36 3.31
CA SER A 95 4.53 5.73 3.74
C SER A 95 3.76 6.58 2.74
N PHE A 96 4.46 7.42 1.97
CA PHE A 96 3.86 8.23 0.90
C PHE A 96 3.24 7.35 -0.19
N HIS A 97 3.98 6.35 -0.67
CA HIS A 97 3.54 5.43 -1.71
C HIS A 97 2.36 4.57 -1.23
N ILE A 98 2.49 3.96 -0.03
CA ILE A 98 1.41 3.16 0.57
C ILE A 98 0.13 3.99 0.68
N LYS A 99 0.21 5.24 1.16
CA LYS A 99 -0.96 6.13 1.23
C LYS A 99 -1.55 6.42 -0.16
N GLY A 100 -0.71 6.60 -1.17
CA GLY A 100 -1.14 6.76 -2.56
C GLY A 100 -1.94 5.55 -3.06
N TRP A 101 -1.41 4.34 -2.84
CA TRP A 101 -2.09 3.11 -3.23
C TRP A 101 -3.45 2.95 -2.54
N LEU A 102 -3.50 3.21 -1.23
CA LEU A 102 -4.74 3.11 -0.47
C LEU A 102 -5.79 4.11 -0.94
N LYS A 103 -5.41 5.35 -1.30
CA LYS A 103 -6.34 6.34 -1.87
C LYS A 103 -6.94 5.87 -3.17
N VAL A 104 -6.11 5.37 -4.09
CA VAL A 104 -6.58 4.84 -5.38
C VAL A 104 -7.52 3.65 -5.15
N ALA A 105 -7.10 2.67 -4.35
CA ALA A 105 -7.91 1.49 -4.08
C ALA A 105 -9.28 1.85 -3.45
N LEU A 106 -9.31 2.77 -2.48
CA LEU A 106 -10.56 3.27 -1.89
C LEU A 106 -11.46 3.96 -2.92
N ALA A 107 -10.90 4.80 -3.79
CA ALA A 107 -11.64 5.43 -4.88
C ALA A 107 -12.23 4.39 -5.86
N CYS A 108 -11.55 3.25 -6.00
CA CYS A 108 -11.96 2.11 -6.80
C CYS A 108 -12.92 1.12 -6.09
N GLY A 109 -13.41 1.44 -4.89
CA GLY A 109 -14.41 0.63 -4.17
C GLY A 109 -13.84 -0.47 -3.26
N LEU A 110 -12.67 -0.26 -2.68
CA LEU A 110 -12.03 -1.23 -1.78
C LEU A 110 -12.91 -1.65 -0.60
N THR A 111 -13.13 -2.95 -0.47
CA THR A 111 -13.87 -3.57 0.64
C THR A 111 -12.97 -4.41 1.55
N LYS A 112 -11.87 -4.94 1.01
CA LYS A 112 -10.91 -5.78 1.72
C LYS A 112 -9.49 -5.25 1.58
N LEU A 113 -8.84 -4.96 2.70
CA LEU A 113 -7.45 -4.52 2.75
C LEU A 113 -6.61 -5.46 3.61
N GLU A 114 -5.48 -5.90 3.06
CA GLU A 114 -4.44 -6.62 3.77
C GLU A 114 -3.08 -5.92 3.56
N LEU A 115 -2.50 -5.37 4.62
CA LEU A 115 -1.15 -4.83 4.63
C LEU A 115 -0.28 -5.77 5.47
N LEU A 116 0.37 -6.70 4.80
CA LEU A 116 1.25 -7.72 5.36
C LEU A 116 2.70 -7.21 5.25
N LEU A 117 3.02 -6.19 6.03
CA LEU A 117 4.35 -5.59 5.97
C LEU A 117 5.29 -6.51 6.74
N TYR A 118 6.32 -7.03 6.06
CA TYR A 118 7.26 -7.92 6.72
C TYR A 118 8.37 -7.14 7.41
N HIS A 119 8.76 -7.67 8.56
CA HIS A 119 9.95 -7.30 9.27
C HIS A 119 10.88 -8.50 9.28
N GLU A 120 12.00 -8.46 8.55
CA GLU A 120 12.99 -9.53 8.64
C GLU A 120 13.69 -9.44 10.00
N GLN A 121 13.29 -10.31 10.94
CA GLN A 121 13.87 -10.36 12.29
C GLN A 121 15.40 -10.57 12.26
N ASP A 122 15.92 -11.25 11.22
CA ASP A 122 17.34 -11.56 11.10
C ASP A 122 18.21 -10.41 10.56
N PHE A 123 17.65 -9.40 9.89
CA PHE A 123 18.42 -8.21 9.50
C PHE A 123 18.65 -7.25 10.66
N LEU A 124 17.71 -7.19 11.59
CA LEU A 124 17.51 -6.00 12.41
C LEU A 124 17.78 -6.20 13.90
N THR A 125 18.10 -7.42 14.34
CA THR A 125 18.75 -7.61 15.66
C THR A 125 20.03 -6.77 15.79
N ASN A 126 20.66 -6.40 14.67
CA ASN A 126 21.81 -5.48 14.63
C ASN A 126 21.49 -4.00 14.37
N PHE A 127 20.28 -3.66 13.88
CA PHE A 127 19.94 -2.27 13.47
C PHE A 127 18.85 -1.61 14.31
N GLY A 128 18.26 -2.31 15.28
CA GLY A 128 17.32 -1.73 16.23
C GLY A 128 16.12 -1.10 15.53
N VAL A 129 15.10 -1.89 15.20
CA VAL A 129 13.82 -1.33 14.74
C VAL A 129 13.16 -0.60 15.87
N LEU A 130 13.46 0.68 15.93
CA LEU A 130 12.71 1.65 16.69
C LEU A 130 11.30 1.71 16.09
N GLU A 131 10.30 1.84 16.95
CA GLU A 131 8.89 2.05 16.58
C GLU A 131 8.73 3.04 15.40
N HIS A 132 9.59 4.07 15.34
CA HIS A 132 9.67 5.10 14.29
C HIS A 132 9.87 4.57 12.86
N SER A 133 10.37 3.35 12.71
CA SER A 133 10.56 2.73 11.38
C SER A 133 9.30 2.03 10.88
N ARG A 134 8.35 1.64 11.73
CA ARG A 134 7.14 0.96 11.27
C ARG A 134 6.20 1.93 10.53
N TYR A 135 5.46 1.41 9.55
CA TYR A 135 4.47 2.21 8.84
C TYR A 135 3.34 2.66 9.78
N HIS A 136 3.08 3.97 9.79
CA HIS A 136 1.93 4.54 10.50
C HIS A 136 0.67 4.44 9.65
N PHE A 137 -0.17 3.49 10.00
CA PHE A 137 -1.45 3.28 9.34
C PHE A 137 -2.36 4.49 9.50
N SER A 138 -2.87 4.96 8.37
CA SER A 138 -3.68 6.17 8.28
C SER A 138 -5.14 5.88 8.62
N TYR A 139 -5.51 6.03 9.89
CA TYR A 139 -6.88 5.77 10.36
C TYR A 139 -7.97 6.57 9.62
N TRP A 140 -7.63 7.74 9.05
CA TRP A 140 -8.58 8.57 8.30
C TRP A 140 -9.08 7.88 7.02
N LEU A 141 -8.33 6.90 6.51
CA LEU A 141 -8.79 6.02 5.42
C LEU A 141 -10.07 5.25 5.78
N LEU A 142 -10.39 5.19 7.09
CA LEU A 142 -11.49 4.43 7.67
C LEU A 142 -12.55 5.33 8.30
N SER A 143 -12.33 6.65 8.34
CA SER A 143 -13.34 7.62 8.74
C SER A 143 -14.16 8.02 7.53
N GLU A 144 -15.49 8.06 7.66
CA GLU A 144 -16.38 8.70 6.68
C GLU A 144 -15.85 10.10 6.37
N THR A 145 -15.32 10.31 5.16
CA THR A 145 -15.24 11.66 4.63
C THR A 145 -16.67 12.16 4.52
N THR A 146 -16.97 13.27 5.17
CA THR A 146 -18.29 13.93 5.24
C THR A 146 -18.83 14.41 3.89
N SER A 147 -18.24 13.97 2.76
CA SER A 147 -18.72 14.24 1.42
C SER A 147 -19.60 13.10 0.94
N SER A 148 -20.84 13.44 0.60
CA SER A 148 -22.05 12.63 0.48
C SER A 148 -22.06 11.56 -0.62
N THR A 149 -20.91 11.05 -1.08
CA THR A 149 -20.83 10.15 -2.25
C THR A 149 -19.86 8.97 -2.13
N SER A 150 -19.10 8.82 -1.04
CA SER A 150 -18.28 7.62 -0.85
C SER A 150 -18.22 7.19 0.62
N SER A 151 -19.19 6.38 1.02
CA SER A 151 -19.08 5.60 2.25
C SER A 151 -18.02 4.53 2.01
N VAL A 152 -16.91 4.59 2.74
CA VAL A 152 -15.88 3.54 2.67
C VAL A 152 -16.49 2.23 3.18
N LEU A 153 -16.72 1.29 2.26
CA LEU A 153 -17.32 -0.02 2.53
C LEU A 153 -16.30 -1.05 3.03
N LEU A 154 -15.20 -0.59 3.65
CA LEU A 154 -14.16 -1.51 4.13
C LEU A 154 -14.72 -2.41 5.23
N SER A 155 -14.90 -3.68 4.89
CA SER A 155 -15.48 -4.72 5.75
C SER A 155 -14.42 -5.66 6.32
N HIS A 156 -13.23 -5.70 5.71
CA HIS A 156 -12.11 -6.52 6.15
C HIS A 156 -10.79 -5.72 6.16
N LEU A 157 -10.08 -5.77 7.30
CA LEU A 157 -8.80 -5.11 7.52
C LEU A 157 -7.84 -6.07 8.21
N HIS A 158 -6.72 -6.35 7.55
CA HIS A 158 -5.61 -7.10 8.11
C HIS A 158 -4.36 -6.24 8.08
N LEU A 159 -3.74 -6.02 9.24
CA LEU A 159 -2.51 -5.26 9.40
C LEU A 159 -1.45 -6.09 10.11
N GLU A 160 -0.27 -6.19 9.52
CA GLU A 160 0.93 -6.77 10.13
C GLU A 160 2.05 -5.72 10.22
N GLU A 161 2.81 -5.71 11.32
CA GLU A 161 3.98 -4.83 11.57
C GLU A 161 3.74 -3.31 11.36
N CYS A 162 2.52 -2.85 11.67
CA CYS A 162 2.13 -1.45 11.54
C CYS A 162 2.02 -0.73 12.90
N VAL A 163 1.95 0.60 12.86
CA VAL A 163 1.54 1.44 14.01
C VAL A 163 0.17 2.05 13.70
N ILE A 164 -0.78 1.94 14.63
CA ILE A 164 -2.09 2.59 14.51
C ILE A 164 -2.25 3.58 15.65
N ARG A 165 -2.37 4.87 15.32
CA ARG A 165 -2.68 5.93 16.28
C ARG A 165 -3.93 6.65 15.81
N ALA A 166 -5.06 6.38 16.46
CA ALA A 166 -6.31 7.09 16.17
C ALA A 166 -6.50 8.27 17.12
N PRO A 167 -7.22 9.33 16.71
CA PRO A 167 -7.52 10.47 17.55
C PRO A 167 -8.49 10.05 18.66
N GLY A 168 -8.56 10.83 19.74
CA GLY A 168 -9.37 10.48 20.92
C GLY A 168 -10.85 10.29 20.61
N ASP A 169 -11.37 11.05 19.65
CA ASP A 169 -12.76 11.03 19.18
C ASP A 169 -13.06 9.92 18.16
N PHE A 170 -12.07 9.11 17.77
CA PHE A 170 -12.22 8.04 16.81
C PHE A 170 -13.40 7.12 17.14
N LYS A 171 -14.39 7.06 16.26
CA LYS A 171 -15.66 6.35 16.50
C LYS A 171 -15.60 4.85 16.21
N GLY A 172 -14.41 4.31 15.98
CA GLY A 172 -14.24 2.91 15.60
C GLY A 172 -14.49 2.67 14.11
N PHE A 173 -14.35 1.41 13.70
CA PHE A 173 -14.57 0.97 12.33
C PHE A 173 -16.03 0.53 12.16
N ARG A 174 -16.88 1.35 11.53
CA ARG A 174 -18.34 1.12 11.51
C ARG A 174 -18.78 -0.06 10.64
N ASN A 175 -18.14 -0.23 9.48
CA ASN A 175 -18.49 -1.27 8.50
C ASN A 175 -17.61 -2.52 8.61
N LEU A 176 -16.62 -2.48 9.50
CA LEU A 176 -15.60 -3.51 9.60
C LEU A 176 -16.16 -4.72 10.34
N THR A 177 -16.28 -5.82 9.61
CA THR A 177 -16.72 -7.12 10.14
C THR A 177 -15.53 -7.97 10.58
N THR A 178 -14.36 -7.75 9.97
CA THR A 178 -13.14 -8.51 10.25
C THR A 178 -11.98 -7.56 10.47
N LEU A 179 -11.35 -7.68 11.65
CA LEU A 179 -10.13 -6.98 12.01
C LEU A 179 -9.09 -8.00 12.44
N ILE A 180 -7.96 -8.04 11.74
CA ILE A 180 -6.81 -8.89 12.06
C ILE A 180 -5.61 -7.98 12.29
N LEU A 181 -5.01 -8.06 13.47
CA LEU A 181 -3.83 -7.28 13.84
C LEU A 181 -2.75 -8.24 14.30
N LYS A 182 -1.57 -8.23 13.66
CA LYS A 182 -0.40 -8.99 14.10
C LYS A 182 0.81 -8.08 14.25
N HIS A 183 1.47 -8.13 15.40
CA HIS A 183 2.64 -7.29 15.70
C HIS A 183 2.37 -5.78 15.47
N VAL A 184 1.14 -5.35 15.71
CA VAL A 184 0.72 -3.95 15.54
C VAL A 184 0.89 -3.18 16.84
N ILE A 185 1.55 -2.02 16.78
CA ILE A 185 1.59 -1.08 17.91
C ILE A 185 0.32 -0.22 17.87
N LEU A 186 -0.44 -0.25 18.97
CA LEU A 186 -1.61 0.60 19.16
C LEU A 186 -1.23 1.84 19.99
N GLY A 187 -1.65 3.01 19.54
CA GLY A 187 -1.57 4.23 20.34
C GLY A 187 -2.51 4.19 21.54
N ASP A 188 -2.16 4.92 22.60
CA ASP A 188 -2.83 4.91 23.90
C ASP A 188 -4.36 5.07 23.86
N SER A 189 -4.85 5.91 22.94
CA SER A 189 -6.30 6.15 22.72
C SER A 189 -7.05 4.92 22.23
N LEU A 190 -6.41 4.11 21.39
CA LEU A 190 -6.95 2.84 20.89
C LEU A 190 -6.79 1.73 21.90
N CYS A 191 -5.67 1.68 22.62
CA CYS A 191 -5.44 0.71 23.70
C CYS A 191 -6.63 0.70 24.67
N ARG A 192 -7.07 1.88 25.15
CA ARG A 192 -8.21 1.99 26.06
C ARG A 192 -9.54 1.49 25.48
N LYS A 193 -9.74 1.61 24.16
CA LYS A 193 -10.97 1.17 23.47
C LYS A 193 -10.95 -0.32 23.16
N PHE A 194 -9.78 -0.87 22.82
CA PHE A 194 -9.61 -2.30 22.58
C PHE A 194 -9.43 -3.12 23.86
N SER A 195 -9.05 -2.53 25.00
CA SER A 195 -9.09 -3.22 26.29
C SER A 195 -10.50 -3.67 26.71
N LEU A 196 -11.56 -3.11 26.10
CA LEU A 196 -12.97 -3.48 26.32
C LEU A 196 -13.48 -4.52 25.32
N VAL A 197 -12.78 -4.75 24.21
CA VAL A 197 -13.12 -5.75 23.20
C VAL A 197 -12.03 -6.80 23.26
N VAL A 198 -12.30 -7.93 23.92
CA VAL A 198 -11.36 -9.06 24.04
C VAL A 198 -10.86 -9.44 22.64
N CYS A 199 -9.72 -8.89 22.25
CA CYS A 199 -8.96 -9.38 21.11
C CYS A 199 -8.40 -10.73 21.55
N TYR A 200 -8.68 -11.77 20.78
CA TYR A 200 -7.89 -13.00 20.82
C TYR A 200 -6.46 -12.66 20.39
N LEU A 201 -5.68 -12.09 21.30
CA LEU A 201 -4.24 -12.15 21.28
C LEU A 201 -3.93 -13.62 21.56
N LYS A 202 -3.84 -14.42 20.49
CA LYS A 202 -3.31 -15.77 20.58
C LYS A 202 -1.84 -15.61 20.95
N GLY A 203 -1.58 -15.63 22.25
CA GLY A 203 -0.25 -15.72 22.81
C GLY A 203 0.32 -17.12 22.62
N CYS A 204 1.56 -17.13 22.13
CA CYS A 204 2.63 -18.08 22.48
C CYS A 204 2.47 -19.51 21.91
N PRO A 205 3.57 -20.29 21.82
CA PRO A 205 4.69 -20.37 22.77
C PRO A 205 5.71 -19.23 22.72
#